data_AF-U4KXA4-F1
#
_entry.id   AF-U4KXA4-F1
#
_cell.length_a   1.000
_cell.length_b   1.000
_cell.length_c   1.000
_cell.angle_alpha   90.00
_cell.angle_beta   90.00
_cell.angle_gamma   90.00
#
_symmetry.space_group_name_H-M   'P 1'
#
loop_
_entity.id
_entity.type
_entity.pdbx_description
1 polymer ?
#
loop_
_entity_poly.entity_id
_entity_poly.type
_entity_poly.pdbx_seq_one_letter_code
_entity_poly.pdbx_strand_id
1 'polypeptide(L)'
;MAGPLLKFLQLKRYQYEVTFSLYMLTPVEKIIFNTLLFIFLSLLITAVSFYLPHHVAIIAKRAWYYYAGDSTVLDTRALEGLKEL
;
A
#
# COMPACT_ATOMS: atom_id res chain seq x y z
N MET A 1 42.30 -1.06 7.11
CA MET A 1 41.69 -0.98 5.76
C MET A 1 40.18 -1.01 5.91
N ALA A 2 39.52 0.15 5.99
CA ALA A 2 38.06 0.20 6.03
C ALA A 2 37.52 -0.26 4.67
N GLY A 3 36.63 -1.26 4.68
CA GLY A 3 36.19 -1.93 3.47
C GLY A 3 35.52 -0.99 2.45
N PRO A 4 35.52 -1.34 1.15
CA PRO A 4 34.91 -0.54 0.08
C PRO A 4 33.47 -0.10 0.36
N LEU A 5 32.73 -0.93 1.10
CA LEU A 5 31.36 -0.69 1.53
C LEU A 5 31.22 0.51 2.49
N LEU A 6 32.18 0.71 3.41
CA LEU A 6 32.17 1.85 4.32
C LEU A 6 32.38 3.16 3.57
N LYS A 7 33.28 3.15 2.57
CA LYS A 7 33.53 4.32 1.72
C LYS A 7 32.31 4.65 0.84
N PHE A 8 31.61 3.63 0.35
CA PHE A 8 30.35 3.80 -0.39
C PHE A 8 29.22 4.38 0.47
N LEU A 9 29.07 3.88 1.70
CA LEU A 9 28.11 4.41 2.68
C LEU A 9 28.41 5.87 3.06
N GLN A 10 29.69 6.22 3.22
CA GLN A 10 30.11 7.60 3.50
C GLN A 10 29.77 8.55 2.35
N LEU A 11 30.01 8.15 1.10
CA LEU A 11 29.66 8.94 -0.07
C LEU A 11 28.14 9.14 -0.21
N LYS A 12 27.34 8.11 0.12
CA LYS A 12 25.88 8.20 0.16
C LYS A 12 25.38 9.11 1.28
N ARG A 13 26.05 9.12 2.43
CA ARG A 13 25.76 10.10 3.50
C ARG A 13 26.03 11.54 3.06
N TYR A 14 27.17 11.81 2.42
CA TYR A 14 27.52 13.15 1.95
C TYR A 14 26.51 13.72 0.94
N GLN A 15 26.02 12.89 0.04
CA GLN A 15 25.03 13.33 -0.95
C GLN A 15 23.66 13.63 -0.33
N TYR A 16 23.34 12.97 0.80
CA TYR A 16 22.17 13.28 1.61
C TYR A 16 22.25 14.67 2.27
N GLU A 17 23.46 15.17 2.54
CA GLU A 17 23.65 16.52 3.08
C GLU A 17 23.47 17.61 2.02
N VAL A 18 23.88 17.32 0.77
CA VAL A 18 23.96 18.32 -0.32
C VAL A 18 22.67 18.47 -1.13
N THR A 19 21.87 17.42 -1.32
CA THR A 19 20.67 17.49 -2.19
C THR A 19 19.37 17.55 -1.42
N PHE A 20 19.41 17.24 -0.12
CA PHE A 20 18.22 17.24 0.71
C PHE A 20 18.10 18.61 1.40
N SER A 21 17.12 19.42 1.02
CA SER A 21 16.86 20.74 1.64
C SER A 21 16.67 20.68 3.17
N LEU A 22 16.48 19.48 3.72
CA LEU A 22 16.43 19.18 5.14
C LEU A 22 17.78 19.35 5.89
N TYR A 23 18.90 19.64 5.21
CA TYR A 23 20.20 19.89 5.86
C TYR A 23 20.35 21.32 6.43
N MET A 24 19.46 22.23 6.05
CA MET A 24 19.35 23.57 6.67
C MET A 24 18.59 23.53 8.01
N LEU A 25 17.85 22.45 8.25
CA LEU A 25 17.14 22.19 9.50
C LEU A 25 18.16 21.68 10.53
N THR A 26 18.15 22.27 11.71
CA THR A 26 18.99 21.92 12.87
C THR A 26 19.01 20.38 13.03
N PRO A 27 20.14 19.74 13.41
CA PRO A 27 20.26 18.27 13.51
C PRO A 27 19.17 17.61 14.37
N VAL A 28 18.57 18.37 15.30
CA VAL A 28 17.41 17.97 16.10
C VAL A 28 16.13 17.84 15.26
N GLU A 29 15.87 18.78 14.36
CA GLU A 29 14.66 18.80 13.52
C GLU A 29 14.66 17.65 12.51
N LYS A 30 15.82 17.23 12.03
CA LYS A 30 15.98 16.02 11.20
C LYS A 30 15.51 14.75 11.91
N ILE A 31 15.80 14.65 13.21
CA ILE A 31 15.38 13.52 14.06
C ILE A 31 13.86 13.55 14.22
N ILE A 32 13.29 14.72 14.52
CA ILE A 32 11.84 14.92 14.67
C ILE A 32 11.09 14.56 13.37
N PHE A 33 11.61 14.96 12.22
CA PHE A 33 10.97 14.64 10.94
C PHE A 33 11.02 13.15 10.63
N ASN A 34 12.15 12.49 10.89
CA ASN A 34 12.30 11.06 10.66
C ASN A 34 11.42 10.22 11.60
N THR A 35 11.26 10.64 12.87
CA THR A 35 10.33 9.99 13.80
C THR A 35 8.88 10.23 13.39
N LEU A 36 8.53 11.45 12.98
CA LEU A 36 7.18 11.76 12.48
C LEU A 36 6.84 10.95 11.23
N LEU A 37 7.78 10.83 10.28
CA LEU A 37 7.61 10.00 9.08
C LEU A 37 7.45 8.52 9.47
N PHE A 38 8.26 8.02 10.41
CA PHE A 38 8.14 6.64 10.90
C PHE A 38 6.78 6.38 11.55
N ILE A 39 6.28 7.31 12.37
CA ILE A 39 4.95 7.24 12.98
C ILE A 39 3.86 7.26 11.90
N PHE A 40 3.96 8.16 10.94
CA PHE A 40 3.00 8.26 9.83
C PHE A 40 2.98 6.98 8.99
N LEU A 41 4.15 6.42 8.67
CA LEU A 41 4.26 5.18 7.91
C LEU A 41 3.71 3.98 8.70
N SER A 42 4.03 3.89 9.99
CA SER A 42 3.52 2.86 10.89
C SER A 42 1.99 2.92 10.98
N LEU A 43 1.44 4.14 11.12
CA LEU A 43 0.00 4.39 11.10
C LEU A 43 -0.61 3.95 9.77
N LEU A 44 0.03 4.29 8.64
CA LEU A 44 -0.43 3.93 7.30
C LEU A 44 -0.39 2.42 7.09
N ILE A 45 0.67 1.73 7.50
CA ILE A 45 0.80 0.27 7.41
C ILE A 45 -0.30 -0.40 8.23
N THR A 46 -0.55 0.10 9.45
CA THR A 46 -1.61 -0.44 10.31
C THR A 46 -3.00 -0.20 9.70
N ALA A 47 -3.25 1.02 9.20
CA ALA A 47 -4.50 1.36 8.54
C ALA A 47 -4.73 0.50 7.30
N VAL A 48 -3.72 0.32 6.45
CA VAL A 48 -3.80 -0.56 5.28
C VAL A 48 -4.03 -2.01 5.72
N SER A 49 -3.30 -2.51 6.71
CA SER A 49 -3.44 -3.88 7.17
C SER A 49 -4.83 -4.18 7.75
N PHE A 50 -5.45 -3.24 8.44
CA PHE A 50 -6.80 -3.41 9.01
C PHE A 50 -7.93 -3.08 8.03
N TYR A 51 -7.81 -1.99 7.28
CA TYR A 51 -8.88 -1.45 6.44
C TYR A 51 -8.89 -2.10 5.05
N LEU A 52 -7.71 -2.28 4.44
CA LEU A 52 -7.63 -2.78 3.07
C LEU A 52 -8.25 -4.17 2.87
N PRO A 53 -8.02 -5.21 3.71
CA PRO A 53 -8.61 -6.53 3.46
C PRO A 53 -10.14 -6.51 3.53
N HIS A 54 -10.72 -5.73 4.45
CA HIS A 54 -12.17 -5.59 4.56
C HIS A 54 -12.76 -4.89 3.32
N HIS A 55 -12.15 -3.79 2.89
CA HIS A 55 -12.61 -3.01 1.74
C HIS A 55 -12.38 -3.73 0.41
N VAL A 56 -11.24 -4.40 0.25
CA VAL A 56 -10.92 -5.21 -0.93
C VAL A 56 -11.89 -6.38 -1.06
N ALA A 57 -12.29 -7.04 0.04
CA ALA A 57 -13.24 -8.15 -0.03
C ALA A 57 -14.62 -7.72 -0.56
N ILE A 58 -15.12 -6.55 -0.16
CA ILE A 58 -16.41 -6.02 -0.63
C ILE A 58 -16.33 -5.65 -2.12
N ILE A 59 -15.27 -4.94 -2.52
CA ILE A 59 -15.07 -4.54 -3.91
C ILE A 59 -14.85 -5.77 -4.79
N ALA A 60 -14.07 -6.75 -4.33
CA ALA A 60 -13.82 -8.00 -5.04
C ALA A 60 -15.09 -8.82 -5.24
N LYS A 61 -15.99 -8.90 -4.24
CA LYS A 61 -17.30 -9.55 -4.41
C LYS A 61 -18.16 -8.87 -5.47
N ARG A 62 -18.19 -7.54 -5.50
CA ARG A 62 -18.91 -6.79 -6.55
C ARG A 62 -18.24 -6.95 -7.91
N ALA A 63 -16.92 -6.86 -7.99
CA ALA A 63 -16.16 -7.09 -9.22
C ALA A 63 -16.39 -8.52 -9.74
N TRP A 64 -16.44 -9.50 -8.84
CA TRP A 64 -16.79 -10.88 -9.18
C TRP A 64 -18.22 -11.01 -9.70
N TYR A 65 -19.19 -10.27 -9.13
CA TYR A 65 -20.56 -10.25 -9.65
C TYR A 65 -20.62 -9.72 -11.10
N TYR A 66 -19.85 -8.68 -11.42
CA TYR A 66 -19.79 -8.15 -12.78
C TYR A 66 -18.97 -9.03 -13.74
N TYR A 67 -17.92 -9.69 -13.24
CA TYR A 67 -17.04 -10.54 -14.05
C TYR A 67 -17.62 -11.94 -14.31
N ALA A 68 -18.21 -12.58 -13.28
CA ALA A 68 -18.92 -13.86 -13.39
C ALA A 68 -20.29 -13.73 -14.06
N GLY A 69 -20.69 -12.48 -14.38
CA GLY A 69 -21.65 -12.10 -15.42
C GLY A 69 -22.86 -13.01 -15.56
N ASP A 70 -23.99 -12.60 -14.98
CA ASP A 70 -25.36 -13.00 -15.37
C ASP A 70 -25.66 -14.52 -15.42
N SER A 71 -24.72 -15.39 -15.04
CA SER A 71 -24.90 -16.83 -15.12
C SER A 71 -25.96 -17.31 -14.14
N THR A 72 -26.11 -16.62 -13.00
CA THR A 72 -27.19 -16.88 -12.04
C THR A 72 -28.56 -16.50 -12.59
N VAL A 73 -28.67 -15.41 -13.37
CA VAL A 73 -29.96 -14.97 -13.94
C VAL A 73 -30.40 -15.87 -15.08
N LEU A 74 -29.46 -16.33 -15.91
CA LEU A 74 -29.74 -17.29 -16.99
C LEU A 74 -30.15 -18.66 -16.45
N ASP A 75 -29.50 -19.14 -15.38
CA ASP A 75 -29.84 -20.43 -14.74
C ASP A 75 -31.21 -20.38 -14.04
N THR A 76 -31.54 -19.26 -13.38
CA THR A 76 -32.87 -19.07 -12.74
C THR A 76 -34.00 -19.04 -13.78
N ARG A 77 -33.79 -18.39 -14.94
CA ARG A 77 -34.78 -18.36 -16.05
C ARG A 77 -34.93 -19.71 -16.76
N ALA A 78 -33.83 -20.46 -16.90
CA ALA A 78 -33.87 -21.80 -17.48
C ALA A 78 -34.68 -22.78 -16.61
N LEU A 79 -34.57 -22.67 -15.28
CA LEU A 79 -35.33 -23.51 -14.34
C LEU A 79 -36.84 -23.16 -14.30
N GLU A 80 -37.20 -21.89 -14.47
CA GLU A 80 -38.61 -21.48 -14.60
C GLU A 80 -39.23 -21.96 -15.92
N GLY A 81 -38.50 -21.91 -17.03
CA GLY A 81 -38.97 -22.43 -18.32
C GLY A 81 -39.19 -23.95 -18.36
N LEU A 82 -38.51 -24.71 -17.50
CA LEU A 82 -38.72 -26.16 -17.36
C LEU A 82 -39.87 -26.53 -16.41
N LYS A 83 -40.37 -25.58 -15.62
CA LYS A 83 -41.54 -25.79 -14.74
C LYS A 83 -42.88 -25.55 -15.42
N GLU A 84 -42.87 -24.88 -16.57
CA GLU A 84 -44.06 -24.54 -17.37
C GLU A 84 -44.34 -25.59 -18.48
N LEU A 85 -43.54 -26.67 -18.56
CA LEU A 85 -43.76 -27.86 -19.41
C LEU A 85 -44.27 -29.04 -18.56
#